data_AF-A0A6B3AG18-F1
#
_entry.id   AF-A0A6B3AG18-F1
#
_cell.length_a   1.000
_cell.length_b   1.000
_cell.length_c   1.000
_cell.angle_alpha   90.00
_cell.angle_beta   90.00
_cell.angle_gamma   90.00
#
_symmetry.space_group_name_H-M   'P 1'
#
loop_
_entity.id
_entity.type
_entity.pdbx_description
1 polymer ?
#
loop_
_entity_poly.entity_id
_entity_poly.type
_entity_poly.pdbx_seq_one_letter_code
_entity_poly.pdbx_strand_id
1 'polypeptide(L)'
;VRRLRAEYRQRPSAAVADALGWALHRDGEHEEALRYAVRATEGEQGGGVRSALHVFHRGMIERALERYGPARRHLREALRINPYFSPLRVPEAKAALARLGEPSVAAGPESS
;
A
#
# COMPACT_ATOMS: atom_id res chain seq x y z
N VAL A 1 4.71 -16.52 -5.94
CA VAL A 1 4.28 -15.49 -6.94
C VAL A 1 4.06 -15.93 -8.41
N ARG A 2 4.57 -17.09 -8.90
CA ARG A 2 4.53 -17.48 -10.34
C ARG A 2 3.14 -17.43 -11.00
N ARG A 3 2.10 -17.99 -10.36
CA ARG A 3 0.72 -17.99 -10.89
C ARG A 3 0.17 -16.58 -11.06
N LEU A 4 0.37 -15.71 -10.07
CA LEU A 4 -0.10 -14.32 -10.12
C LEU A 4 0.61 -13.51 -11.21
N ARG A 5 1.90 -13.79 -11.48
CA ARG A 5 2.60 -13.19 -12.64
C ARG A 5 1.98 -13.64 -13.97
N ALA A 6 1.64 -14.92 -14.10
CA ALA A 6 0.99 -15.44 -15.31
C ALA A 6 -0.41 -14.87 -15.50
N GLU A 7 -1.19 -14.76 -14.42
CA GLU A 7 -2.51 -14.13 -14.44
C GLU A 7 -2.41 -12.65 -14.81
N TYR A 8 -1.51 -11.90 -14.18
CA TYR A 8 -1.34 -10.47 -14.46
C TYR A 8 -0.97 -10.20 -15.92
N ARG A 9 -0.16 -11.07 -16.54
CA ARG A 9 0.18 -10.97 -17.97
C ARG A 9 -1.01 -11.25 -18.89
N GLN A 10 -1.88 -12.17 -18.51
CA GLN A 10 -3.04 -12.56 -19.33
C GLN A 10 -4.21 -11.58 -19.14
N ARG A 11 -4.45 -11.16 -17.90
CA ARG A 11 -5.59 -10.32 -17.50
C ARG A 11 -5.16 -9.32 -16.42
N PRO A 12 -4.50 -8.21 -16.81
CA PRO A 12 -4.16 -7.17 -15.84
C PRO A 12 -5.43 -6.56 -15.25
N SER A 13 -5.47 -6.46 -13.93
CA SER A 13 -6.54 -5.79 -13.18
C SER A 13 -6.00 -5.27 -11.86
N ALA A 14 -6.70 -4.31 -11.24
CA ALA A 14 -6.31 -3.78 -9.93
C ALA A 14 -6.24 -4.88 -8.86
N ALA A 15 -7.18 -5.83 -8.85
CA ALA A 15 -7.20 -6.94 -7.89
C ALA A 15 -6.01 -7.91 -8.10
N VAL A 16 -5.69 -8.26 -9.35
CA VAL A 16 -4.54 -9.14 -9.64
C VAL A 16 -3.22 -8.42 -9.34
N ALA A 17 -3.13 -7.12 -9.64
CA ALA A 17 -1.98 -6.29 -9.28
C ALA A 17 -1.77 -6.25 -7.77
N ASP A 18 -2.82 -6.00 -6.98
CA ASP A 18 -2.74 -5.98 -5.52
C ASP A 18 -2.30 -7.34 -4.98
N ALA A 19 -2.96 -8.43 -5.41
CA ALA A 19 -2.61 -9.77 -4.97
C ALA A 19 -1.16 -10.14 -5.30
N LEU A 20 -0.67 -9.78 -6.50
CA LEU A 20 0.72 -9.99 -6.89
C LEU A 20 1.68 -9.15 -6.06
N GLY A 21 1.39 -7.86 -5.87
CA GLY A 21 2.18 -6.96 -5.04
C GLY A 21 2.28 -7.46 -3.60
N TRP A 22 1.16 -7.84 -3.00
CA TRP A 22 1.14 -8.37 -1.64
C TRP A 22 1.88 -9.69 -1.50
N ALA A 23 1.77 -10.59 -2.47
CA ALA A 23 2.52 -11.85 -2.46
C ALA A 23 4.03 -11.61 -2.55
N LEU A 24 4.48 -10.71 -3.43
CA LEU A 24 5.89 -10.33 -3.55
C LEU A 24 6.43 -9.70 -2.27
N HIS A 25 5.62 -8.84 -1.62
CA HIS A 25 5.98 -8.25 -0.34
C HIS A 25 6.24 -9.32 0.72
N ARG A 26 5.35 -10.32 0.84
CA ARG A 26 5.54 -11.42 1.79
C ARG A 26 6.74 -12.31 1.46
N ASP A 27 7.14 -12.36 0.20
CA ASP A 27 8.34 -13.07 -0.26
C ASP A 27 9.64 -12.22 -0.06
N GLY A 28 9.54 -10.99 0.46
CA GLY A 28 10.69 -10.09 0.69
C GLY A 28 11.02 -9.15 -0.48
N GLU A 29 10.34 -9.30 -1.62
CA GLU A 29 10.60 -8.57 -2.87
C GLU A 29 9.88 -7.20 -2.88
N HIS A 30 10.24 -6.32 -1.95
CA HIS A 30 9.49 -5.11 -1.64
C HIS A 30 9.50 -4.06 -2.76
N GLU A 31 10.63 -3.84 -3.43
CA GLU A 31 10.74 -2.88 -4.54
C GLU A 31 9.87 -3.28 -5.72
N GLU A 32 9.79 -4.58 -6.01
CA GLU A 32 8.90 -5.09 -7.04
C GLU A 32 7.43 -5.07 -6.60
N ALA A 33 7.16 -5.45 -5.35
CA ALA A 33 5.83 -5.36 -4.77
C ALA A 33 5.25 -3.96 -4.94
N LEU A 34 6.04 -2.91 -4.69
CA LEU A 34 5.59 -1.53 -4.80
C LEU A 34 5.13 -1.17 -6.22
N ARG A 35 5.79 -1.69 -7.26
CA ARG A 35 5.40 -1.43 -8.66
C ARG A 35 3.99 -1.93 -8.95
N TYR A 36 3.59 -3.05 -8.37
CA TYR A 36 2.25 -3.61 -8.53
C TYR A 36 1.23 -2.93 -7.62
N ALA A 37 1.59 -2.61 -6.38
CA ALA A 37 0.73 -1.89 -5.45
C ALA A 37 0.38 -0.47 -5.94
N VAL A 38 1.32 0.23 -6.58
CA VAL A 38 1.08 1.52 -7.26
C VAL A 38 0.02 1.35 -8.35
N ARG A 39 0.17 0.36 -9.23
CA ARG A 39 -0.81 0.08 -10.30
C ARG A 39 -2.19 -0.28 -9.76
N ALA A 40 -2.25 -0.99 -8.64
CA ALA A 40 -3.50 -1.35 -7.97
C ALA A 40 -4.24 -0.16 -7.33
N THR A 41 -3.55 0.96 -7.10
CA THR A 41 -4.08 2.13 -6.36
C THR A 41 -4.17 3.42 -7.17
N GLU A 42 -3.45 3.54 -8.29
CA GLU A 42 -3.41 4.77 -9.11
C GLU A 42 -4.15 4.67 -10.46
N GLY A 43 -4.46 3.48 -10.98
CA GLY A 43 -4.85 3.30 -12.39
C GLY A 43 -6.35 3.34 -12.73
N GLU A 44 -6.65 3.80 -13.94
CA GLU A 44 -7.95 3.78 -14.67
C GLU A 44 -8.59 2.38 -14.80
N GLN A 45 -7.82 1.31 -14.58
CA GLN A 45 -8.28 -0.10 -14.59
C GLN A 45 -9.21 -0.42 -13.39
N GLY A 46 -9.31 0.48 -12.43
CA GLY A 46 -10.26 0.42 -11.31
C GLY A 46 -11.53 1.17 -11.63
N GLY A 47 -12.32 0.72 -12.62
CA GLY A 47 -13.64 1.28 -12.97
C GLY A 47 -14.69 1.32 -11.84
N GLY A 48 -14.27 1.22 -10.58
CA GLY A 48 -15.06 1.34 -9.37
C GLY A 48 -14.18 1.64 -8.16
N VAL A 49 -14.81 2.32 -7.19
CA VAL A 49 -14.43 2.60 -5.79
C VAL A 49 -13.01 2.18 -5.35
N ARG A 50 -12.22 3.16 -4.88
CA ARG A 50 -10.93 2.93 -4.22
C ARG A 50 -11.04 1.87 -3.11
N SER A 51 -10.26 0.80 -3.21
CA SER A 51 -10.22 -0.28 -2.22
C SER A 51 -9.33 0.09 -1.02
N ALA A 52 -9.92 0.16 0.18
CA ALA A 52 -9.18 0.37 1.43
C ALA A 52 -8.08 -0.69 1.64
N LEU A 53 -8.35 -1.94 1.27
CA LEU A 53 -7.39 -3.04 1.42
C LEU A 53 -6.16 -2.86 0.52
N HIS A 54 -6.34 -2.43 -0.73
CA HIS A 54 -5.21 -2.22 -1.65
C HIS A 54 -4.33 -1.06 -1.18
N VAL A 55 -4.96 0.02 -0.71
CA VAL A 55 -4.23 1.17 -0.15
C VAL A 55 -3.48 0.78 1.12
N PHE A 56 -4.07 -0.07 1.97
CA PHE A 56 -3.39 -0.64 3.14
C PHE A 56 -2.14 -1.45 2.73
N HIS A 57 -2.25 -2.36 1.76
CA HIS A 57 -1.10 -3.14 1.28
C HIS A 57 0.01 -2.23 0.74
N ARG A 58 -0.33 -1.21 -0.05
CA ARG A 58 0.66 -0.21 -0.52
C ARG A 58 1.37 0.47 0.65
N GLY A 59 0.63 0.92 1.66
CA GLY A 59 1.21 1.56 2.85
C GLY A 59 2.15 0.63 3.64
N MET A 60 1.81 -0.66 3.73
CA MET A 60 2.66 -1.66 4.39
C MET A 60 3.95 -1.93 3.59
N ILE A 61 3.86 -2.00 2.27
CA ILE A 61 5.02 -2.17 1.37
C ILE A 61 5.96 -0.97 1.47
N GLU A 62 5.40 0.25 1.41
CA GLU A 62 6.18 1.47 1.56
C GLU A 62 6.85 1.56 2.93
N ARG A 63 6.18 1.11 3.99
CA ARG A 63 6.79 1.02 5.32
C ARG A 63 8.00 0.07 5.32
N ALA A 64 7.88 -1.08 4.67
CA ALA A 64 8.96 -2.06 4.60
C ALA A 64 10.17 -1.58 3.78
N LEU A 65 9.93 -0.65 2.84
CA LEU A 65 10.95 0.09 2.09
C LEU A 65 11.44 1.36 2.80
N GLU A 66 11.07 1.56 4.06
CA GLU A 66 11.40 2.75 4.86
C GLU A 66 10.90 4.08 4.27
N ARG A 67 9.93 4.03 3.36
CA ARG A 67 9.26 5.20 2.77
C ARG A 67 8.18 5.69 3.72
N TYR A 68 8.59 6.16 4.90
CA TYR A 68 7.70 6.44 6.02
C TYR A 68 6.66 7.54 5.75
N GLY A 69 7.00 8.56 4.95
CA GLY A 69 6.05 9.59 4.52
C GLY A 69 4.87 9.02 3.73
N PRO A 70 5.14 8.38 2.56
CA PRO A 70 4.12 7.66 1.80
C PRO A 70 3.37 6.60 2.63
N ALA A 71 4.08 5.81 3.43
CA ALA A 71 3.47 4.77 4.26
C ALA A 71 2.41 5.35 5.21
N ARG A 72 2.72 6.43 5.93
CA ARG A 72 1.75 7.13 6.79
C ARG A 72 0.54 7.61 6.00
N ARG A 73 0.77 8.24 4.84
CA ARG A 73 -0.30 8.77 3.99
C ARG A 73 -1.29 7.67 3.61
N HIS A 74 -0.79 6.55 3.06
CA HIS A 74 -1.66 5.48 2.58
C HIS A 74 -2.29 4.68 3.72
N LEU A 75 -1.59 4.42 4.84
CA LEU A 75 -2.21 3.76 5.99
C LEU A 75 -3.37 4.60 6.59
N ARG A 76 -3.23 5.94 6.65
CA ARG A 76 -4.33 6.84 7.04
C ARG A 76 -5.46 6.82 6.02
N GLU A 77 -5.13 6.80 4.74
CA GLU A 77 -6.12 6.74 3.68
C GLU A 77 -6.95 5.46 3.69
N ALA A 78 -6.33 4.30 3.91
CA ALA A 78 -7.05 3.04 4.03
C ALA A 78 -8.12 3.10 5.13
N LEU A 79 -7.77 3.63 6.31
CA LEU A 79 -8.71 3.80 7.42
C LEU A 79 -9.81 4.83 7.11
N ARG A 80 -9.50 5.86 6.33
CA ARG A 80 -10.48 6.88 5.91
C ARG A 80 -11.47 6.35 4.88
N ILE A 81 -11.02 5.50 3.96
CA ILE A 81 -11.86 4.90 2.93
C ILE A 81 -12.90 3.98 3.58
N ASN A 82 -12.48 3.09 4.48
CA ASN A 82 -13.38 2.23 5.21
C ASN A 82 -12.71 1.78 6.53
N PRO A 83 -13.12 2.27 7.72
CA PRO A 83 -12.48 1.89 8.98
C PRO A 83 -12.79 0.45 9.44
N TYR A 84 -13.57 -0.32 8.67
CA TYR A 84 -13.97 -1.71 8.94
C TYR A 84 -13.55 -2.67 7.82
N PHE A 85 -12.63 -2.27 6.93
CA PHE A 85 -12.26 -3.05 5.74
C PHE A 85 -11.69 -4.43 6.03
N SER A 86 -11.19 -4.66 7.26
CA SER A 86 -10.74 -5.96 7.71
C SER A 86 -10.56 -5.97 9.24
N PRO A 87 -11.06 -7.00 9.95
CA PRO A 87 -10.86 -7.12 11.39
C PRO A 87 -9.38 -7.32 11.77
N LEU A 88 -8.54 -7.83 10.87
CA LEU A 88 -7.11 -8.05 11.11
C LEU A 88 -6.26 -6.85 10.67
N ARG A 89 -6.55 -6.26 9.50
CA ARG A 89 -5.69 -5.21 8.93
C ARG A 89 -5.93 -3.83 9.52
N VAL A 90 -7.14 -3.54 10.03
CA VAL A 90 -7.41 -2.25 10.68
C VAL A 90 -6.56 -2.07 11.95
N PRO A 91 -6.51 -3.02 12.90
CA PRO A 91 -5.59 -2.94 14.04
C PRO A 91 -4.12 -2.84 13.62
N GLU A 92 -3.72 -3.59 12.59
CA GLU A 92 -2.36 -3.56 12.06
C GLU A 92 -1.98 -2.18 11.50
N ALA A 93 -2.88 -1.55 10.74
CA ALA A 93 -2.67 -0.20 10.21
C ALA A 93 -2.51 0.84 11.32
N LYS A 94 -3.35 0.76 12.36
CA LYS A 94 -3.27 1.65 13.54
C LYS A 94 -1.95 1.47 14.28
N ALA A 95 -1.52 0.22 14.51
CA ALA A 95 -0.25 -0.08 15.16
C ALA A 95 0.96 0.38 14.32
N ALA A 96 0.90 0.24 13.01
CA ALA A 96 1.93 0.75 12.11
C ALA A 96 2.01 2.27 12.15
N LEU A 97 0.88 2.99 12.12
CA LEU A 97 0.84 4.44 12.27
C LEU A 97 1.40 4.92 13.62
N ALA A 98 1.04 4.25 14.72
CA ALA A 98 1.56 4.58 16.04
C ALA A 98 3.09 4.46 16.10
N ARG A 99 3.67 3.41 15.50
CA ARG A 99 5.13 3.23 15.40
C ARG A 99 5.82 4.26 14.50
N LEU A 100 5.14 4.70 13.43
CA LEU A 100 5.69 5.68 12.49
C LEU A 100 5.64 7.11 13.02
N GLY A 101 4.85 7.38 14.06
CA GLY A 101 4.65 8.69 14.66
C GLY A 101 4.12 9.75 13.69
N GLU A 102 4.12 11.00 14.13
CA GLU A 102 3.94 12.14 13.23
C GLU A 102 5.27 12.51 12.56
N PRO A 103 5.25 13.07 11.33
CA PRO A 103 6.45 13.67 10.78
C PRO A 103 6.95 14.79 11.71
N SER A 104 8.26 14.84 11.97
CA SER A 104 8.85 15.94 12.73
C SER A 104 8.62 17.26 11.99
N VAL A 105 8.01 18.22 12.67
CA VAL A 105 7.74 19.57 12.13
C VAL A 105 9.04 20.35 11.91
N ALA A 106 10.16 19.90 12.49
CA ALA A 106 11.46 20.60 12.45
C ALA A 106 12.20 20.53 11.10
N ALA A 107 11.71 19.78 10.11
CA ALA A 107 12.30 19.69 8.77
C ALA A 107 11.54 20.51 7.72
N GLY A 108 11.17 21.74 8.08
CA GLY A 108 10.84 22.75 7.06
C GLY A 108 12.11 23.09 6.26
N PRO A 109 12.01 23.49 4.97
CA PRO A 109 13.18 23.88 4.22
C PRO A 109 13.87 25.05 4.93
N GLU A 110 15.14 24.88 5.28
CA GLU A 110 15.99 26.02 5.60
C GLU A 110 15.94 26.94 4.38
N SER A 111 15.28 28.08 4.56
CA SER A 111 15.21 29.10 3.53
C SER A 111 16.62 29.66 3.39
N SER A 112 17.31 29.28 2.32
CA SER A 112 18.50 29.98 1.81
C SER A 112 18.08 30.90 0.68
#